data_AF-A0AAW1UZ31-F1
#
_entry.id   AF-A0AAW1UZ31-F1
#
_cell.length_a   1.000
_cell.length_b   1.000
_cell.length_c   1.000
_cell.angle_alpha   90.00
_cell.angle_beta   90.00
_cell.angle_gamma   90.00
#
_symmetry.space_group_name_H-M   'P 1'
#
loop_
_entity.id
_entity.type
_entity.pdbx_description
1 polymer ?
#
loop_
_entity_poly.entity_id
_entity_poly.type
_entity_poly.pdbx_seq_one_letter_code
_entity_poly.pdbx_strand_id
1 'polypeptide(L)'
;MERKCSILHFFNKIPEFPETYTEKNSIRFSELLCPSLGKLKVTLQICYKIDFEWLMNQYRIQHVDSLPITIVGGEESRFEEYIEENSYTQITYYSPNMERGIHHSKIGIYLYEDDSLRVAVSTANLYQDDWDTRNQA
;
A
#
# COMPACT_ATOMS: atom_id res chain seq x y z
N MET A 1 -22.78 2.15 -24.16
CA MET A 1 -21.31 2.21 -24.19
C MET A 1 -20.79 1.32 -23.07
N GLU A 2 -20.46 0.07 -23.37
CA GLU A 2 -19.87 -0.83 -22.36
C GLU A 2 -18.47 -0.32 -22.03
N ARG A 3 -18.28 0.18 -20.79
CA ARG A 3 -16.94 0.38 -20.28
C ARG A 3 -16.36 -1.02 -20.04
N LYS A 4 -15.54 -1.52 -20.98
CA LYS A 4 -14.59 -2.60 -20.67
C LYS A 4 -13.64 -2.06 -19.60
N CYS A 5 -13.98 -2.28 -18.34
CA CYS A 5 -13.02 -2.14 -17.26
C CYS A 5 -12.14 -3.39 -17.32
N SER A 6 -10.98 -3.27 -17.96
CA SER A 6 -9.97 -4.32 -17.95
C SER A 6 -9.45 -4.43 -16.52
N ILE A 7 -9.82 -5.49 -15.80
CA ILE A 7 -9.20 -5.81 -14.51
C ILE A 7 -7.79 -6.30 -14.83
N LEU A 8 -6.78 -5.61 -14.31
CA LEU A 8 -5.39 -6.04 -14.40
C LEU A 8 -5.06 -6.88 -13.16
N HIS A 9 -4.40 -8.02 -13.37
CA HIS A 9 -4.01 -8.95 -12.31
C HIS A 9 -2.50 -9.15 -12.35
N PHE A 10 -1.86 -8.98 -11.19
CA PHE A 10 -0.41 -9.04 -11.03
C PHE A 10 -0.08 -9.96 -9.86
N PHE A 11 1.08 -10.59 -9.88
CA PHE A 11 1.69 -11.21 -8.71
C PHE A 11 2.79 -10.29 -8.16
N ASN A 12 3.23 -10.49 -6.92
CA ASN A 12 4.40 -9.79 -6.42
C ASN A 12 5.72 -10.35 -7.00
N LYS A 13 6.77 -9.51 -7.05
CA LYS A 13 8.15 -9.94 -7.38
C LYS A 13 8.82 -10.53 -6.13
N ILE A 14 9.48 -11.69 -6.25
CA ILE A 14 10.15 -12.38 -5.14
C ILE A 14 11.67 -12.35 -5.38
N PRO A 15 12.48 -11.68 -4.53
CA PRO A 15 13.95 -11.62 -4.67
C PRO A 15 14.66 -12.97 -4.85
N GLU A 16 14.18 -14.03 -4.19
CA GLU A 16 14.75 -15.39 -4.32
C GLU A 16 14.56 -15.99 -5.72
N PHE A 17 13.57 -15.51 -6.48
CA PHE A 17 13.27 -15.95 -7.85
C PHE A 17 13.41 -14.77 -8.83
N PRO A 18 14.63 -14.46 -9.31
CA PRO A 18 14.90 -13.33 -10.19
C PRO A 18 14.06 -13.33 -11.48
N GLU A 19 13.58 -14.48 -11.93
CA GLU A 19 12.71 -14.61 -13.10
C GLU A 19 11.43 -13.78 -12.93
N THR A 20 10.90 -13.70 -11.70
CA THR A 20 9.71 -12.92 -11.37
C THR A 20 9.88 -11.44 -11.72
N TYR A 21 11.09 -10.91 -11.80
CA TYR A 21 11.35 -9.51 -12.15
C TYR A 21 11.16 -9.20 -13.63
N THR A 22 11.24 -10.22 -14.48
CA THR A 22 11.07 -10.11 -15.93
C THR A 22 9.65 -10.40 -16.39
N GLU A 23 8.83 -10.95 -15.49
CA GLU A 23 7.42 -11.24 -15.75
C GLU A 23 6.62 -9.94 -15.94
N LYS A 24 5.80 -9.90 -17.00
CA LYS A 24 5.02 -8.69 -17.34
C LYS A 24 3.97 -8.34 -16.28
N ASN A 25 3.43 -9.36 -15.63
CA ASN A 25 2.38 -9.24 -14.64
C ASN A 25 2.94 -9.47 -13.23
N SER A 26 4.11 -8.91 -12.94
CA SER A 26 4.67 -8.88 -11.59
C SER A 26 4.91 -7.46 -11.11
N ILE A 27 4.80 -7.24 -9.80
CA ILE A 27 4.90 -5.90 -9.21
C ILE A 27 5.53 -5.91 -7.81
N ARG A 28 6.28 -4.88 -7.47
CA ARG A 28 6.67 -4.55 -6.08
C ARG A 28 5.69 -3.51 -5.53
N PHE A 29 5.52 -3.48 -4.20
CA PHE A 29 4.67 -2.45 -3.60
C PHE A 29 5.10 -1.02 -3.98
N SER A 30 6.41 -0.74 -3.97
CA SER A 30 6.91 0.58 -4.40
C SER A 30 6.58 0.92 -5.85
N GLU A 31 6.37 -0.06 -6.75
CA GLU A 31 5.94 0.21 -8.12
C GLU A 31 4.48 0.70 -8.18
N LEU A 32 3.64 0.36 -7.19
CA LEU A 32 2.30 0.95 -7.01
C LEU A 32 2.35 2.44 -6.65
N LEU A 33 3.52 2.96 -6.27
CA LEU A 33 3.72 4.37 -5.93
C LEU A 33 4.48 5.15 -7.02
N CYS A 34 4.83 4.49 -8.13
CA CYS A 34 5.70 5.07 -9.14
C CYS A 34 5.05 6.29 -9.84
N PRO A 35 5.74 7.44 -9.93
CA PRO A 35 5.22 8.64 -10.60
C PRO A 35 4.89 8.47 -12.08
N SER A 36 5.41 7.43 -12.75
CA SER A 36 5.05 7.10 -14.13
C SER A 36 3.57 6.71 -14.30
N LEU A 37 2.91 6.37 -13.20
CA LEU A 37 1.49 6.03 -13.15
C LEU A 37 0.58 7.25 -12.93
N GLY A 38 1.16 8.44 -12.80
CA GLY A 38 0.48 9.68 -12.46
C GLY A 38 1.10 10.35 -11.23
N LYS A 39 0.93 11.67 -11.11
CA LYS A 39 1.42 12.43 -9.96
C LYS A 39 0.44 12.25 -8.79
N LEU A 40 0.88 11.52 -7.76
CA LEU A 40 0.07 11.25 -6.58
C LEU A 40 -0.22 12.55 -5.81
N LYS A 41 -1.46 12.65 -5.33
CA LYS A 41 -1.97 13.75 -4.50
C LYS A 41 -2.18 13.31 -3.05
N VAL A 42 -2.74 12.12 -2.85
CA VAL A 42 -3.01 11.52 -1.54
C VAL A 42 -3.18 10.02 -1.70
N THR A 43 -2.81 9.25 -0.67
CA THR A 43 -3.03 7.80 -0.64
C THR A 43 -3.82 7.38 0.59
N LEU A 44 -4.52 6.25 0.45
CA LEU A 44 -5.14 5.52 1.56
C LEU A 44 -4.67 4.07 1.51
N GLN A 45 -4.18 3.56 2.64
CA GLN A 45 -3.75 2.18 2.82
C GLN A 45 -4.64 1.51 3.86
N ILE A 46 -5.42 0.52 3.43
CA ILE A 46 -6.28 -0.28 4.29
C ILE A 46 -5.61 -1.64 4.42
N CYS A 47 -5.15 -2.01 5.61
CA CYS A 47 -4.48 -3.29 5.82
C CYS A 47 -4.66 -3.83 7.25
N TYR A 48 -4.61 -5.16 7.39
CA TYR A 48 -4.61 -5.82 8.70
C TYR A 48 -3.29 -5.61 9.45
N LYS A 49 -2.18 -6.10 8.88
CA LYS A 49 -0.85 -6.07 9.48
C LYS A 49 0.04 -5.08 8.73
N ILE A 50 0.69 -4.18 9.46
CA ILE A 50 1.51 -3.12 8.88
C ILE A 50 2.82 -3.04 9.66
N ASP A 51 3.93 -3.07 8.95
CA ASP A 51 5.21 -2.58 9.43
C ASP A 51 5.35 -1.13 8.93
N PHE A 52 5.29 -0.19 9.87
CA PHE A 52 5.28 1.23 9.55
C PHE A 52 6.57 1.68 8.86
N GLU A 53 7.73 1.25 9.36
CA GLU A 53 9.01 1.66 8.82
C GLU A 53 9.21 1.11 7.42
N TRP A 54 8.87 -0.18 7.22
CA TRP A 54 8.88 -0.80 5.91
C TRP A 54 7.95 -0.06 4.94
N LEU A 55 6.71 0.25 5.34
CA LEU A 55 5.75 0.96 4.50
C LEU A 55 6.30 2.32 4.09
N MET A 56 6.77 3.12 5.05
CA MET A 56 7.32 4.44 4.77
C MET A 56 8.58 4.38 3.89
N ASN A 57 9.40 3.33 4.02
CA ASN A 57 10.50 3.11 3.09
C ASN A 57 10.02 2.93 1.64
N GLN A 58 8.88 2.26 1.41
CA GLN A 58 8.33 2.14 0.05
C GLN A 58 7.92 3.50 -0.55
N TYR A 59 7.37 4.40 0.27
CA TYR A 59 7.05 5.77 -0.15
C TYR A 59 8.31 6.59 -0.45
N ARG A 60 9.36 6.44 0.37
CA ARG A 60 10.66 7.10 0.17
C ARG A 60 11.36 6.67 -1.10
N ILE A 61 11.28 5.38 -1.45
CA ILE A 61 11.83 4.82 -2.70
C ILE A 61 11.28 5.55 -3.93
N GLN A 62 10.02 6.00 -3.88
CA GLN A 62 9.37 6.75 -4.97
C GLN A 62 9.32 8.27 -4.72
N HIS A 63 9.94 8.76 -3.65
CA HIS A 63 9.98 10.18 -3.26
C HIS A 63 8.58 10.81 -3.07
N VAL A 64 7.65 10.05 -2.48
CA VAL A 64 6.26 10.48 -2.22
C VAL A 64 5.87 10.40 -0.74
N ASP A 65 6.84 10.27 0.16
CA ASP A 65 6.64 10.15 1.61
C ASP A 65 6.21 11.46 2.31
N SER A 66 6.29 12.59 1.60
CA SER A 66 5.78 13.89 2.06
C SER A 66 4.30 14.14 1.74
N LEU A 67 3.67 13.27 0.94
CA LEU A 67 2.25 13.40 0.60
C LEU A 67 1.37 13.07 1.81
N PRO A 68 0.12 13.55 1.84
CA PRO A 68 -0.88 13.03 2.77
C PRO A 68 -1.07 11.52 2.59
N ILE A 69 -0.90 10.77 3.68
CA ILE A 69 -1.05 9.31 3.71
C ILE A 69 -2.06 8.96 4.81
N THR A 70 -3.18 8.37 4.43
CA THR A 70 -4.11 7.80 5.40
C THR A 70 -3.87 6.30 5.54
N ILE A 71 -3.84 5.80 6.76
CA ILE A 71 -3.68 4.38 7.07
C ILE A 71 -4.89 3.92 7.90
N VAL A 72 -5.56 2.89 7.43
CA VAL A 72 -6.59 2.16 8.18
C VAL A 72 -6.02 0.79 8.53
N GLY A 73 -5.53 0.66 9.76
CA GLY A 73 -4.86 -0.54 10.25
C GLY A 73 -5.78 -1.51 10.99
N GLY A 74 -5.26 -2.68 11.36
CA GLY A 74 -5.77 -3.42 12.52
C GLY A 74 -5.51 -2.66 13.83
N GLU A 75 -5.96 -3.18 14.96
CA GLU A 75 -5.72 -2.57 16.27
C GLU A 75 -4.24 -2.72 16.66
N GLU A 76 -3.43 -1.70 16.41
CA GLU A 76 -2.01 -1.69 16.75
C GLU A 76 -1.70 -0.53 17.69
N SER A 77 -1.50 -0.86 18.97
CA SER A 77 -1.58 0.10 20.09
C SER A 77 -0.51 1.19 20.12
N ARG A 78 0.45 1.18 19.18
CA ARG A 78 1.61 2.09 19.18
C ARG A 78 1.77 2.92 17.90
N PHE A 79 0.90 2.75 16.90
CA PHE A 79 1.04 3.49 15.65
C PHE A 79 0.83 5.00 15.84
N GLU A 80 -0.21 5.39 16.59
CA GLU A 80 -0.50 6.80 16.89
C GLU A 80 0.65 7.45 17.68
N GLU A 81 1.11 6.79 18.76
CA GLU A 81 2.27 7.23 19.56
C GLU A 81 3.51 7.40 18.67
N TYR A 82 3.82 6.41 17.82
CA TYR A 82 4.99 6.47 16.94
C TYR A 82 4.90 7.61 15.91
N ILE A 83 3.71 7.87 15.36
CA ILE A 83 3.45 8.99 14.45
C ILE A 83 3.72 10.33 15.14
N GLU A 84 3.23 10.49 16.37
CA GLU A 84 3.41 11.69 17.18
C GLU A 84 4.88 11.90 17.58
N GLU A 85 5.53 10.88 18.13
CA GLU A 85 6.93 10.92 18.58
C GLU A 85 7.90 11.30 17.45
N ASN A 86 7.61 10.86 16.21
CA ASN A 86 8.43 11.13 15.04
C ASN A 86 7.93 12.31 14.20
N SER A 87 6.90 13.04 14.65
CA SER A 87 6.37 14.24 13.99
C SER A 87 5.92 14.00 12.54
N TYR A 88 5.31 12.84 12.25
CA TYR A 88 4.76 12.53 10.93
C TYR A 88 3.43 13.26 10.66
N THR A 89 3.49 14.56 10.46
CA THR A 89 2.31 15.45 10.30
C THR A 89 1.45 15.16 9.06
N GLN A 90 2.02 14.48 8.06
CA GLN A 90 1.33 14.10 6.82
C GLN A 90 0.57 12.78 6.93
N ILE A 91 0.73 12.05 8.04
CA ILE A 91 0.14 10.72 8.22
C ILE A 91 -1.08 10.83 9.12
N THR A 92 -2.17 10.20 8.70
CA THR A 92 -3.36 10.01 9.53
C THR A 92 -3.61 8.53 9.69
N TYR A 93 -3.71 8.06 10.94
CA TYR A 93 -3.98 6.67 11.25
C TYR A 93 -5.38 6.53 11.84
N TYR A 94 -6.07 5.47 11.44
CA TYR A 94 -7.35 5.06 12.00
C TYR A 94 -7.32 3.56 12.25
N SER A 95 -7.85 3.14 13.40
CA SER A 95 -8.16 1.74 13.67
C SER A 95 -9.66 1.57 13.85
N PRO A 96 -10.33 0.67 13.10
CA PRO A 96 -11.76 0.45 13.26
C PRO A 96 -12.02 -0.24 14.60
N ASN A 97 -12.86 0.36 15.44
CA ASN A 97 -13.34 -0.30 16.65
C ASN A 97 -14.26 -1.47 16.26
N MET A 98 -13.87 -2.69 16.61
CA MET A 98 -14.61 -3.89 16.30
C MET A 98 -14.81 -4.75 17.55
N GLU A 99 -16.07 -4.96 17.94
CA GLU A 99 -16.40 -5.82 19.08
C GLU A 99 -16.12 -7.30 18.80
N ARG A 100 -16.28 -7.74 17.55
CA ARG A 100 -16.03 -9.11 17.07
C ARG A 100 -15.56 -9.09 15.61
N GLY A 101 -14.58 -9.92 15.28
CA GLY A 101 -14.04 -10.07 13.93
C GLY A 101 -12.68 -9.40 13.75
N ILE A 102 -12.12 -9.50 12.54
CA ILE A 102 -10.79 -8.96 12.21
C ILE A 102 -10.87 -8.20 10.87
N HIS A 103 -10.25 -7.01 10.83
CA HIS A 103 -10.15 -6.19 9.65
C HIS A 103 -9.11 -6.83 8.72
N HIS A 104 -9.56 -7.63 7.75
CA HIS A 104 -8.67 -8.42 6.88
C HIS A 104 -8.42 -7.82 5.49
N SER A 105 -9.14 -6.75 5.14
CA SER A 105 -9.01 -6.06 3.86
C SER A 105 -7.60 -5.53 3.63
N LYS A 106 -7.19 -5.55 2.36
CA LYS A 106 -5.89 -5.09 1.86
C LYS A 106 -6.14 -4.32 0.58
N ILE A 107 -6.25 -3.00 0.74
CA ILE A 107 -6.67 -2.11 -0.33
C ILE A 107 -5.80 -0.85 -0.30
N GLY A 108 -5.16 -0.55 -1.42
CA GLY A 108 -4.52 0.73 -1.68
C GLY A 108 -5.41 1.60 -2.55
N ILE A 109 -5.67 2.84 -2.16
CA ILE A 109 -6.34 3.85 -2.97
C ILE A 109 -5.37 4.99 -3.22
N TYR A 110 -5.26 5.38 -4.50
CA TYR A 110 -4.29 6.36 -4.97
C TYR A 110 -5.04 7.43 -5.77
N LEU A 111 -5.14 8.64 -5.21
CA LEU A 111 -5.71 9.79 -5.90
C LEU A 111 -4.59 10.60 -6.56
N TYR A 112 -4.78 10.97 -7.80
CA TYR A 112 -3.82 11.74 -8.59
C TYR A 112 -4.22 13.22 -8.70
N GLU A 113 -3.28 14.07 -9.11
CA GLU A 113 -3.53 15.50 -9.29
C GLU A 113 -4.51 15.83 -10.42
N ASP A 114 -4.71 14.93 -11.38
CA ASP A 114 -5.70 15.05 -12.46
C ASP A 114 -7.10 14.55 -12.05
N ASP A 115 -7.31 14.35 -10.75
CA ASP A 115 -8.51 13.79 -10.12
C ASP A 115 -8.89 12.37 -10.58
N SER A 116 -7.98 11.68 -11.28
CA SER A 116 -8.13 10.24 -11.51
C SER A 116 -7.84 9.44 -10.24
N LEU A 117 -8.39 8.23 -10.17
CA LEU A 117 -8.29 7.34 -9.00
C LEU A 117 -7.86 5.94 -9.44
N ARG A 118 -6.89 5.36 -8.73
CA ARG A 118 -6.58 3.93 -8.82
C ARG A 118 -6.90 3.23 -7.51
N VAL A 119 -7.49 2.04 -7.63
CA VAL A 119 -7.72 1.12 -6.52
C VAL A 119 -6.92 -0.16 -6.79
N ALA A 120 -6.09 -0.56 -5.84
CA ALA A 120 -5.40 -1.85 -5.83
C ALA A 120 -6.00 -2.69 -4.69
N VAL A 121 -6.50 -3.88 -5.01
CA VAL A 121 -6.97 -4.86 -4.03
C VAL A 121 -5.95 -5.99 -4.04
N SER A 122 -5.42 -6.36 -2.89
CA SER A 122 -4.37 -7.37 -2.81
C SER A 122 -4.59 -8.40 -1.70
N THR A 123 -3.77 -9.45 -1.67
CA THR A 123 -3.71 -10.43 -0.59
C THR A 123 -2.55 -10.20 0.38
N ALA A 124 -1.58 -9.33 0.01
CA ALA A 124 -0.40 -9.00 0.80
C ALA A 124 -0.69 -8.00 1.93
N ASN A 125 -0.21 -8.28 3.14
CA ASN A 125 -0.08 -7.27 4.19
C ASN A 125 1.04 -6.27 3.86
N LEU A 126 1.14 -5.19 4.63
CA LEU A 126 2.13 -4.12 4.41
C LEU A 126 3.37 -4.35 5.28
N TYR A 127 4.08 -5.44 5.05
CA TYR A 127 5.38 -5.74 5.66
C TYR A 127 6.22 -6.63 4.74
N GLN A 128 7.54 -6.66 4.96
CA GLN A 128 8.49 -7.22 4.01
C GLN A 128 8.20 -8.67 3.60
N ASP A 129 7.97 -9.58 4.55
CA ASP A 129 7.88 -11.01 4.21
C ASP A 129 6.75 -11.32 3.23
N ASP A 130 5.60 -10.63 3.32
CA ASP A 130 4.49 -10.84 2.40
C ASP A 130 4.86 -10.46 0.96
N TRP A 131 5.76 -9.49 0.77
CA TRP A 131 6.18 -9.02 -0.56
C TRP A 131 7.43 -9.72 -1.09
N ASP A 132 8.30 -10.22 -0.21
CA ASP A 132 9.58 -10.79 -0.62
C ASP A 132 9.61 -12.32 -0.61
N THR A 133 8.72 -12.99 0.15
CA THR A 133 8.85 -14.45 0.39
C THR A 133 7.58 -15.24 0.06
N ARG A 134 6.49 -14.56 -0.30
CA ARG A 134 5.18 -15.18 -0.54
C ARG A 134 4.69 -14.85 -1.93
N ASN A 135 3.88 -15.75 -2.49
CA ASN A 135 3.09 -15.46 -3.68
C ASN A 135 1.81 -14.72 -3.25
N GLN A 136 1.67 -13.48 -3.70
CA GLN A 136 0.56 -12.57 -3.45
C GLN A 136 0.08 -12.01 -4.77
N ALA A 137 -1.19 -11.63 -4.83
CA ALA A 137 -1.79 -10.94 -5.97
C ALA A 137 -2.61 -9.73 -5.52
#